data_AF-A0A9C9DJ38-F1
#
_entry.id   AF-A0A9C9DJ38-F1
#
_cell.length_a   1.000
_cell.length_b   1.000
_cell.length_c   1.000
_cell.angle_alpha   90.00
_cell.angle_beta   90.00
_cell.angle_gamma   90.00
#
_symmetry.space_group_name_H-M   'P 1'
#
loop_
_entity.id
_entity.type
_entity.pdbx_description
1 polymer ?
#
loop_
_entity_poly.entity_id
_entity_poly.type
_entity_poly.pdbx_seq_one_letter_code
_entity_poly.pdbx_strand_id
1 'polypeptide(L)'
;MKIEKELLVLAREHHVSLVLANRVINAVKSENQTEINSLCLNINKYFAKYFKDHFETEETLILYPLMNIDKNSEDICKRLIKEHDDLIYLSSSLVDKPELLLEFGQLLKLHTRAEDREIFPNINALSKKQLQAIAESSEKHERIEEFF
;
A
#
# COMPACT_ATOMS: atom_id res chain seq x y z
N MET A 1 2.42 17.89 -8.70
CA MET A 1 1.30 17.15 -9.31
C MET A 1 0.11 17.30 -8.38
N LYS A 2 -1.07 17.64 -8.91
CA LYS A 2 -2.29 17.73 -8.10
C LYS A 2 -2.86 16.31 -7.98
N ILE A 3 -3.12 15.86 -6.75
CA ILE A 3 -3.82 14.57 -6.52
C ILE A 3 -5.31 14.81 -6.76
N GLU A 4 -5.95 13.93 -7.51
CA GLU A 4 -7.40 13.99 -7.74
C GLU A 4 -8.16 13.80 -6.43
N LYS A 5 -9.28 14.49 -6.26
CA LYS A 5 -9.99 14.52 -4.98
C LYS A 5 -10.45 13.13 -4.53
N GLU A 6 -10.78 12.28 -5.50
CA GLU A 6 -11.25 10.90 -5.30
C GLU A 6 -10.14 9.98 -4.77
N LEU A 7 -8.87 10.37 -4.91
CA LEU A 7 -7.71 9.63 -4.42
C LEU A 7 -7.19 10.14 -3.07
N LEU A 8 -7.80 11.17 -2.48
CA LEU A 8 -7.25 11.81 -1.27
C LEU A 8 -7.21 10.88 -0.05
N VAL A 9 -8.11 9.91 0.06
CA VAL A 9 -8.07 8.93 1.15
C VAL A 9 -6.91 7.98 0.95
N LEU A 10 -6.83 7.31 -0.21
CA LEU A 10 -5.72 6.42 -0.57
C LEU A 10 -4.36 7.12 -0.45
N ALA A 11 -4.23 8.36 -0.92
CA ALA A 11 -3.01 9.15 -0.80
C ALA A 11 -2.57 9.39 0.67
N ARG A 12 -3.52 9.50 1.61
CA ARG A 12 -3.18 9.60 3.04
C ARG A 12 -2.73 8.25 3.60
N GLU A 13 -3.35 7.17 3.17
CA GLU A 13 -2.94 5.80 3.55
C GLU A 13 -1.54 5.48 3.01
N HIS A 14 -1.23 5.91 1.78
CA HIS A 14 0.12 5.87 1.20
C HIS A 14 1.12 6.68 2.01
N HIS A 15 0.73 7.86 2.49
CA HIS A 15 1.62 8.64 3.35
C HIS A 15 2.01 7.85 4.62
N VAL A 16 1.04 7.23 5.30
CA VAL A 16 1.32 6.40 6.49
C VAL A 16 2.19 5.20 6.12
N SER A 17 1.91 4.54 5.00
CA SER A 17 2.71 3.43 4.47
C SER A 17 4.17 3.81 4.25
N LEU A 18 4.43 4.98 3.66
CA LEU A 18 5.78 5.49 3.46
C LEU A 18 6.48 5.87 4.76
N VAL A 19 5.76 6.41 5.75
CA VAL A 19 6.31 6.68 7.08
C VAL A 19 6.74 5.37 7.76
N LEU A 20 5.85 4.37 7.77
CA LEU A 20 6.13 3.04 8.32
C LEU A 20 7.34 2.40 7.62
N ALA A 21 7.36 2.41 6.29
CA ALA A 21 8.45 1.82 5.52
C ALA A 21 9.81 2.48 5.82
N ASN A 22 9.86 3.81 5.94
CA ASN A 22 11.09 4.51 6.32
C ASN A 22 11.51 4.19 7.75
N ARG A 23 10.57 4.09 8.69
CA ARG A 23 10.84 3.73 10.07
C ARG A 23 11.45 2.33 10.17
N VAL A 24 10.86 1.36 9.47
CA VAL A 24 11.38 -0.01 9.35
C VAL A 24 12.82 -0.02 8.84
N ILE A 25 13.09 0.65 7.72
CA ILE A 25 14.43 0.70 7.11
C ILE A 25 15.44 1.32 8.09
N ASN A 26 15.05 2.38 8.80
CA ASN A 26 15.91 3.04 9.76
C ASN A 26 16.20 2.17 11.00
N ALA A 27 15.19 1.49 11.55
CA ALA A 27 15.34 0.61 12.70
C ALA A 27 16.27 -0.56 12.41
N VAL A 28 16.16 -1.17 11.23
CA VAL A 28 17.08 -2.24 10.79
C VAL A 28 18.49 -1.69 10.60
N LYS A 29 18.64 -0.53 9.93
CA LYS A 29 19.95 0.08 9.68
C LYS A 29 20.68 0.49 10.97
N SER A 30 19.95 0.90 12.00
CA SER A 30 20.51 1.27 13.30
C SER A 30 20.67 0.09 14.25
N GLU A 31 20.31 -1.13 13.82
CA GLU A 31 20.32 -2.35 14.64
C GLU A 31 19.52 -2.19 15.95
N ASN A 32 18.45 -1.39 15.93
CA ASN A 32 17.63 -1.13 17.11
C ASN A 32 16.68 -2.31 17.40
N GLN A 33 17.19 -3.33 18.10
CA GLN A 33 16.46 -4.58 18.33
C GLN A 33 15.11 -4.40 19.05
N THR A 34 15.02 -3.46 19.99
CA THR A 34 13.77 -3.16 20.70
C THR A 34 12.70 -2.66 19.73
N GLU A 35 13.08 -1.78 18.82
CA GLU A 35 12.19 -1.23 17.82
C GLU A 35 11.84 -2.26 16.74
N ILE A 36 12.81 -3.06 16.27
CA ILE A 36 12.58 -4.17 15.33
C ILE A 36 11.51 -5.12 15.87
N ASN A 37 11.63 -5.55 17.13
CA ASN A 37 10.66 -6.46 17.74
C ASN A 37 9.26 -5.83 17.85
N SER A 38 9.20 -4.54 18.23
CA SER A 38 7.94 -3.78 18.30
C SER A 38 7.27 -3.65 16.92
N LEU A 39 8.05 -3.31 15.89
CA LEU A 39 7.58 -3.18 14.52
C LEU A 39 7.04 -4.51 13.99
N CYS A 40 7.74 -5.63 14.19
CA CYS A 40 7.27 -6.95 13.73
C CYS A 40 5.89 -7.31 14.30
N LEU A 41 5.64 -7.02 15.59
CA LEU A 41 4.35 -7.27 16.23
C LEU A 41 3.25 -6.33 15.73
N ASN A 42 3.58 -5.05 15.55
CA ASN A 42 2.60 -4.02 15.18
C ASN A 42 2.22 -4.09 13.70
N ILE A 43 3.17 -4.37 12.81
CA ILE A 43 2.94 -4.48 11.36
C ILE A 43 1.95 -5.60 11.05
N ASN A 44 2.12 -6.79 11.65
CA ASN A 44 1.20 -7.90 11.44
C ASN A 44 -0.25 -7.51 11.79
N LYS A 45 -0.45 -6.92 12.98
CA LYS A 45 -1.78 -6.45 13.42
C LYS A 45 -2.34 -5.37 12.51
N TYR A 46 -1.48 -4.45 12.08
CA TYR A 46 -1.87 -3.34 11.23
C TYR A 46 -2.30 -3.79 9.84
N PHE A 47 -1.50 -4.62 9.17
CA PHE A 47 -1.82 -5.14 7.84
C PHE A 47 -3.09 -5.99 7.87
N ALA A 48 -3.24 -6.86 8.88
CA ALA A 48 -4.45 -7.68 9.04
C ALA A 48 -5.73 -6.84 9.25
N LYS A 49 -5.61 -5.63 9.79
CA LYS A 49 -6.74 -4.76 10.13
C LYS A 49 -7.11 -3.78 9.02
N TYR A 50 -6.13 -3.10 8.42
CA TYR A 50 -6.40 -1.92 7.57
C TYR A 50 -6.13 -2.17 6.08
N PHE A 51 -5.13 -2.99 5.74
CA PHE A 51 -4.67 -3.09 4.35
C PHE A 51 -5.58 -3.91 3.45
N LYS A 52 -6.44 -4.74 4.02
CA LYS A 52 -7.41 -5.51 3.23
C LYS A 52 -8.35 -4.60 2.44
N ASP A 53 -8.98 -3.63 3.10
CA ASP A 53 -9.95 -2.73 2.45
C ASP A 53 -9.24 -1.80 1.44
N HIS A 54 -8.02 -1.37 1.78
CA HIS A 54 -7.15 -0.60 0.90
C HIS A 54 -6.87 -1.34 -0.41
N PHE A 55 -6.28 -2.53 -0.34
CA PHE A 55 -5.97 -3.34 -1.52
C PHE A 55 -7.24 -3.75 -2.29
N GLU A 56 -8.34 -4.07 -1.60
CA GLU A 56 -9.60 -4.41 -2.28
C GLU A 56 -10.12 -3.23 -3.12
N THR A 57 -10.06 -2.00 -2.59
CA THR A 57 -10.42 -0.79 -3.33
C THR A 57 -9.51 -0.58 -4.54
N GLU A 58 -8.20 -0.70 -4.36
CA GLU A 58 -7.23 -0.51 -5.44
C GLU A 58 -7.38 -1.57 -6.53
N GLU A 59 -7.41 -2.84 -6.17
CA GLU A 59 -7.52 -3.93 -7.13
C GLU A 59 -8.82 -3.82 -7.95
N THR A 60 -9.96 -3.72 -7.27
CA THR A 60 -11.27 -3.83 -7.91
C THR A 60 -11.67 -2.58 -8.68
N LEU A 61 -11.31 -1.39 -8.19
CA LEU A 61 -11.77 -0.12 -8.75
C LEU A 61 -10.70 0.63 -9.53
N ILE A 62 -9.43 0.26 -9.41
CA ILE A 62 -8.31 0.93 -10.09
C ILE A 62 -7.54 -0.06 -10.97
N LEU A 63 -6.86 -1.05 -10.40
CA LEU A 63 -5.91 -1.89 -11.12
C LEU A 63 -6.58 -2.75 -12.19
N TYR A 64 -7.63 -3.54 -11.86
CA TYR A 64 -8.34 -4.33 -12.86
C TYR A 64 -8.97 -3.48 -13.98
N PRO A 65 -9.60 -2.32 -13.69
CA PRO A 65 -10.04 -1.41 -14.74
C PRO A 65 -8.90 -0.89 -15.64
N LEU A 66 -7.76 -0.49 -15.08
CA LEU A 66 -6.64 0.06 -15.83
C LEU A 66 -5.90 -1.00 -16.67
N MET A 67 -5.94 -2.28 -16.29
CA MET A 67 -5.32 -3.37 -17.07
C MET A 67 -5.79 -3.44 -18.53
N ASN A 68 -7.01 -2.96 -18.82
CA ASN A 68 -7.60 -3.07 -20.15
C ASN A 68 -7.24 -1.90 -21.09
N ILE A 69 -6.42 -0.95 -20.64
CA ILE A 69 -6.06 0.24 -21.43
C ILE A 69 -5.01 -0.11 -22.48
N ASP A 70 -3.87 -0.63 -22.04
CA ASP A 70 -2.77 -1.06 -22.90
C ASP A 70 -1.89 -2.09 -22.19
N LYS A 71 -0.92 -2.64 -22.93
CA LYS A 71 -0.03 -3.69 -22.43
C LYS A 71 0.84 -3.23 -21.26
N ASN A 72 1.27 -1.97 -21.27
CA ASN A 72 2.11 -1.43 -20.21
C ASN A 72 1.30 -1.26 -18.91
N SER A 73 0.06 -0.75 -19.01
CA SER A 73 -0.86 -0.71 -17.86
C SER A 73 -1.17 -2.10 -17.33
N GLU A 74 -1.39 -3.09 -18.20
CA GLU A 74 -1.60 -4.49 -17.81
C GLU A 74 -0.43 -5.02 -16.97
N ASP A 75 0.81 -4.84 -17.44
CA ASP A 75 2.01 -5.36 -16.81
C ASP A 75 2.28 -4.69 -15.45
N ILE A 76 2.11 -3.36 -15.36
CA ILE A 76 2.25 -2.62 -14.09
C ILE A 76 1.20 -3.08 -13.09
N CYS A 77 -0.07 -3.18 -13.49
CA CYS A 77 -1.14 -3.58 -12.58
C CYS A 77 -0.93 -5.02 -12.09
N LYS A 78 -0.52 -5.96 -12.96
CA LYS A 78 -0.24 -7.35 -12.54
C LYS A 78 0.89 -7.44 -11.53
N ARG A 79 1.93 -6.62 -11.70
CA ARG A 79 3.02 -6.50 -10.73
C ARG A 79 2.48 -6.03 -9.37
N LEU A 80 1.73 -4.94 -9.33
CA LEU A 80 1.23 -4.35 -8.07
C LEU A 80 0.30 -5.32 -7.31
N ILE A 81 -0.60 -6.01 -8.01
CA ILE A 81 -1.45 -7.04 -7.40
C ILE A 81 -0.60 -8.16 -6.77
N LYS A 82 0.45 -8.63 -7.47
CA LYS A 82 1.36 -9.63 -6.90
C LYS A 82 2.12 -9.07 -5.68
N GLU A 83 2.50 -7.80 -5.72
CA GLU A 83 3.17 -7.15 -4.59
C GLU A 83 2.23 -7.02 -3.36
N HIS A 84 0.90 -6.90 -3.54
CA HIS A 84 -0.07 -6.99 -2.43
C HIS A 84 0.02 -8.34 -1.72
N ASP A 85 -0.01 -9.44 -2.47
CA ASP A 85 0.12 -10.79 -1.92
C ASP A 85 1.45 -10.96 -1.17
N ASP A 86 2.54 -10.45 -1.73
CA ASP A 86 3.86 -10.49 -1.11
C ASP A 86 3.90 -9.68 0.20
N LEU A 87 3.28 -8.49 0.23
CA LEU A 87 3.17 -7.66 1.44
C LEU A 87 2.33 -8.33 2.54
N ILE A 88 1.23 -9.00 2.17
CA ILE A 88 0.41 -9.78 3.11
C ILE A 88 1.23 -10.94 3.69
N TYR A 89 1.94 -11.68 2.83
CA TYR A 89 2.78 -12.79 3.28
C TYR A 89 3.91 -12.33 4.20
N LEU A 90 4.63 -11.27 3.81
CA LEU A 90 5.71 -10.72 4.61
C LEU A 90 5.19 -10.24 5.96
N SER A 91 4.16 -9.39 5.98
CA SER A 91 3.62 -8.80 7.21
C SER A 91 3.14 -9.85 8.22
N SER A 92 2.48 -10.90 7.76
CA SER A 92 2.03 -12.01 8.61
C SER A 92 3.18 -12.91 9.12
N SER A 93 4.30 -12.95 8.40
CA SER A 93 5.48 -13.76 8.76
C SER A 93 6.41 -13.08 9.77
N LEU A 94 6.33 -11.75 9.95
CA LEU A 94 7.31 -10.98 10.73
C LEU A 94 7.43 -11.37 12.20
N VAL A 95 6.36 -11.91 12.80
CA VAL A 95 6.39 -12.34 14.21
C VAL A 95 7.35 -13.52 14.40
N ASP A 96 7.38 -14.44 13.44
CA ASP A 96 8.21 -15.65 13.49
C ASP A 96 9.55 -15.47 12.76
N LYS A 97 9.61 -14.54 11.80
CA LYS A 97 10.76 -14.29 10.92
C LYS A 97 11.13 -12.79 10.87
N PRO A 98 11.68 -12.22 11.96
CA PRO A 98 12.06 -10.80 12.00
C PRO A 98 13.08 -10.39 10.94
N GLU A 99 13.87 -11.33 10.42
CA GLU A 99 14.83 -11.10 9.34
C GLU A 99 14.18 -10.61 8.04
N LEU A 100 12.88 -10.87 7.84
CA LEU A 100 12.10 -10.39 6.69
C LEU A 100 11.68 -8.91 6.80
N LEU A 101 11.91 -8.28 7.96
CA LEU A 101 11.44 -6.92 8.23
C LEU A 101 12.02 -5.90 7.23
N LEU A 102 13.29 -6.04 6.85
CA LEU A 102 13.90 -5.13 5.89
C LEU A 102 13.28 -5.27 4.49
N GLU A 103 13.04 -6.51 4.06
CA GLU A 103 12.41 -6.81 2.78
C GLU A 103 11.00 -6.22 2.72
N PHE A 104 10.21 -6.41 3.78
CA PHE A 104 8.90 -5.79 3.93
C PHE A 104 8.95 -4.26 3.78
N GLY A 105 9.84 -3.59 4.53
CA GLY A 105 9.94 -2.13 4.47
C GLY A 105 10.40 -1.60 3.10
N GLN A 106 11.28 -2.34 2.43
CA GLN A 106 11.71 -1.98 1.07
C GLN A 106 10.60 -2.18 0.05
N LEU A 107 9.90 -3.31 0.10
CA LEU A 107 8.78 -3.61 -0.78
C LEU A 107 7.67 -2.57 -0.61
N LEU A 108 7.23 -2.31 0.62
CA LEU A 108 6.17 -1.34 0.91
C LEU A 108 6.51 0.05 0.34
N LYS A 109 7.76 0.50 0.52
CA LYS A 109 8.21 1.79 0.00
C LYS A 109 8.22 1.85 -1.53
N LEU A 110 8.66 0.79 -2.18
CA LEU A 110 8.74 0.73 -3.65
C LEU A 110 7.34 0.65 -4.25
N HIS A 111 6.51 -0.22 -3.71
CA HIS A 111 5.12 -0.45 -4.07
C HIS A 111 4.29 0.84 -3.99
N THR A 112 4.21 1.47 -2.81
CA THR A 112 3.44 2.70 -2.61
C THR A 112 3.90 3.85 -3.52
N ARG A 113 5.22 3.93 -3.82
CA ARG A 113 5.74 4.92 -4.77
C ARG A 113 5.39 4.60 -6.22
N ALA A 114 5.31 3.33 -6.57
CA ALA A 114 4.89 2.91 -7.91
C ALA A 114 3.43 3.29 -8.11
N GLU A 115 2.55 3.08 -7.14
CA GLU A 115 1.15 3.50 -7.24
C GLU A 115 0.99 5.01 -7.39
N ASP A 116 1.65 5.79 -6.53
CA ASP A 116 1.61 7.25 -6.58
C ASP A 116 2.13 7.83 -7.91
N ARG A 117 3.09 7.17 -8.56
CA ARG A 117 3.82 7.70 -9.74
C ARG A 117 3.40 7.08 -11.06
N GLU A 118 2.93 5.84 -11.05
CA GLU A 118 2.62 5.06 -12.23
C GLU A 118 1.11 4.80 -12.35
N ILE A 119 0.35 4.74 -11.24
CA ILE A 119 -1.09 4.48 -11.26
C ILE A 119 -1.90 5.76 -11.12
N PHE A 120 -1.65 6.57 -10.10
CA PHE A 120 -2.44 7.77 -9.83
C PHE A 120 -2.48 8.77 -10.98
N PRO A 121 -1.39 9.01 -11.75
CA PRO A 121 -1.45 9.88 -12.93
C PRO A 121 -2.38 9.36 -14.04
N ASN A 122 -2.59 8.04 -14.10
CA ASN A 122 -3.42 7.37 -15.10
C ASN A 122 -4.89 7.25 -14.69
N ILE A 123 -5.26 7.72 -13.50
CA ILE A 123 -6.64 7.60 -12.98
C ILE A 123 -7.68 8.30 -13.89
N ASN A 124 -7.26 9.30 -14.66
CA ASN A 124 -8.12 10.04 -15.59
C ASN A 124 -8.59 9.21 -16.80
N ALA A 125 -8.03 8.01 -17.01
CA ALA A 125 -8.56 7.05 -17.98
C ALA A 125 -9.88 6.41 -17.52
N LEU A 126 -10.22 6.52 -16.23
CA LEU A 126 -11.47 6.00 -15.67
C LEU A 126 -12.62 6.99 -15.87
N SER A 127 -13.84 6.46 -16.00
CA SER A 127 -15.05 7.27 -16.07
C SER A 127 -15.34 7.97 -14.74
N LYS A 128 -16.10 9.08 -14.79
CA LYS A 128 -16.56 9.79 -13.57
C LYS A 128 -17.27 8.87 -12.57
N LYS A 129 -18.02 7.87 -13.05
CA LYS A 129 -18.70 6.88 -12.20
C LYS A 129 -17.70 5.98 -11.47
N GLN A 130 -16.63 5.56 -12.14
CA GLN A 130 -15.56 4.76 -11.52
C GLN A 130 -14.77 5.59 -10.50
N LEU A 131 -14.42 6.83 -10.84
CA LEU A 131 -13.76 7.77 -9.91
C LEU A 131 -14.60 7.97 -8.64
N GLN A 132 -15.90 8.18 -8.78
CA GLN A 132 -16.81 8.31 -7.65
C GLN A 132 -16.86 7.03 -6.80
N ALA A 133 -16.88 5.85 -7.44
CA ALA A 133 -16.87 4.58 -6.71
C ALA A 133 -15.60 4.40 -5.87
N ILE A 134 -14.43 4.84 -6.37
CA ILE A 134 -13.17 4.83 -5.61
C ILE A 134 -13.30 5.67 -4.35
N ALA A 135 -13.81 6.90 -4.47
CA ALA A 135 -14.02 7.79 -3.33
C ALA A 135 -14.98 7.18 -2.29
N GLU A 136 -16.14 6.66 -2.75
CA GLU A 136 -17.15 6.05 -1.89
C GLU A 136 -16.67 4.77 -1.20
N SER A 137 -15.79 3.99 -1.86
CA SER A 137 -15.16 2.82 -1.25
C SER A 137 -14.15 3.26 -0.18
N SER A 138 -13.25 4.17 -0.55
CA SER A 138 -12.17 4.63 0.32
C SER A 138 -12.67 5.34 1.58
N GLU A 139 -13.77 6.11 1.48
CA GLU A 139 -14.37 6.78 2.65
C GLU A 139 -14.87 5.82 3.74
N LYS A 140 -15.05 4.54 3.41
CA LYS A 140 -15.45 3.50 4.37
C LYS A 140 -14.26 2.85 5.08
N HIS A 141 -13.04 3.09 4.60
CA HIS A 141 -11.84 2.54 5.22
C HIS A 141 -11.74 3.02 6.66
N GLU A 142 -11.38 2.12 7.57
CA GLU A 142 -11.12 2.50 8.94
C GLU A 142 -9.94 3.47 8.99
N ARG A 143 -10.06 4.57 9.73
CA ARG A 143 -8.97 5.54 9.82
C ARG A 143 -7.74 4.89 10.43
N ILE A 144 -6.65 4.98 9.68
CA ILE A 144 -5.33 4.60 10.13
C ILE A 144 -4.85 5.66 11.12
N GLU A 145 -4.81 5.29 12.39
CA GLU A 145 -4.15 6.07 13.44
C GLU A 145 -2.64 5.75 13.40
N GLU A 146 -1.79 6.77 13.48
CA GLU A 146 -0.33 6.63 13.46
C GLU A 146 0.15 5.91 14.74
N PHE A 147 0.15 4.57 14.71
CA PHE A 147 0.51 3.73 15.86
C PHE A 147 1.87 3.03 15.74
N PHE A 148 2.62 3.29 14.68
CA PHE A 148 3.95 2.70 14.49
C PHE A 148 4.97 3.61 15.10
#